data_AF-A0A959Z8U8-F1
#
_entry.id   AF-A0A959Z8U8-F1
#
_cell.length_a   1.000
_cell.length_b   1.000
_cell.length_c   1.000
_cell.angle_alpha   90.00
_cell.angle_beta   90.00
_cell.angle_gamma   90.00
#
_symmetry.space_group_name_H-M   'P 1'
#
loop_
_entity.id
_entity.type
_entity.pdbx_description
1 polymer ?
#
loop_
_entity_poly.entity_id
_entity_poly.type
_entity_poly.pdbx_seq_one_letter_code
_entity_poly.pdbx_strand_id
1 'polypeptide(L)'
;MKALAVLAIGFVAAQSFGQNIIQSQGHALTEDDIKLAHSMVTFLADGAPTEAEKLTLRAGLKKEFMAGPAEFRSGVDEVKTFMAEIRKLKEPQQLALARMTVVTLFYGLTKDMNDSDVPVIMKVIYKKNPILAYDEANQIALTKKDLDNSMRFLWFSNGVYEPNAQQKKDMDALGKVISQNYLQMSVEEKQFLAMSAITMPVLDYNWKKLSQAQRNQLMNNYNQNYQTQMQNQGQVVAKPIPSWGQNQNLDGDTYKFLSRMSMQNHLSMMNGIESMGGSDDYWTIRPGW
;
A
#
# COMPACT_ATOMS: atom_id res chain seq x y z
N MET A 1 7.54 -26.73 9.58
CA MET A 1 7.10 -25.56 10.37
C MET A 1 5.59 -25.67 10.55
N LYS A 2 5.13 -25.74 11.80
CA LYS A 2 3.74 -26.01 12.19
C LYS A 2 2.97 -24.70 12.40
N ALA A 3 1.78 -24.64 11.81
CA ALA A 3 0.54 -23.95 12.23
C ALA A 3 0.60 -22.44 12.52
N LEU A 4 -0.07 -21.65 11.66
CA LEU A 4 -0.97 -20.60 12.14
C LEU A 4 -2.36 -21.24 12.30
N ALA A 5 -2.90 -21.17 13.51
CA ALA A 5 -4.25 -21.59 13.86
C ALA A 5 -5.08 -20.36 14.25
N VAL A 6 -6.41 -20.55 14.34
CA VAL A 6 -7.49 -19.64 14.81
C VAL A 6 -8.21 -18.93 13.65
N LEU A 7 -9.54 -19.00 13.41
CA LEU A 7 -10.72 -19.47 14.15
C LEU A 7 -11.82 -19.86 13.13
N ALA A 8 -12.55 -20.95 13.36
CA ALA A 8 -13.68 -21.38 12.54
C ALA A 8 -15.02 -21.00 13.19
N ILE A 9 -15.94 -20.39 12.43
CA ILE A 9 -17.40 -20.53 12.60
C ILE A 9 -18.02 -20.62 11.21
N GLY A 10 -18.76 -21.70 10.96
CA GLY A 10 -19.25 -22.10 9.66
C GLY A 10 -20.51 -21.37 9.18
N PHE A 11 -20.59 -21.21 7.87
CA PHE A 11 -21.83 -21.16 7.10
C PHE A 11 -21.61 -21.93 5.79
N VAL A 12 -22.41 -22.97 5.56
CA VAL A 12 -22.40 -23.71 4.29
C VAL A 12 -23.32 -22.97 3.32
N ALA A 13 -22.74 -22.11 2.49
CA ALA A 13 -23.41 -21.55 1.32
C ALA A 13 -23.12 -22.43 0.10
N ALA A 14 -24.15 -22.68 -0.72
CA ALA A 14 -24.06 -23.48 -1.94
C ALA A 14 -22.95 -22.95 -2.86
N GLN A 15 -21.92 -23.78 -3.09
CA GLN A 15 -20.80 -23.45 -3.95
C GLN A 15 -21.24 -23.54 -5.42
N SER A 16 -21.27 -22.40 -6.11
CA SER A 16 -21.14 -22.41 -7.56
C SER A 16 -19.74 -22.94 -7.88
N PHE A 17 -19.64 -24.16 -8.41
CA PHE A 17 -18.36 -24.69 -8.86
C PHE A 17 -17.88 -23.86 -10.07
N GLY A 18 -16.94 -22.95 -9.83
CA GLY A 18 -16.20 -22.28 -10.90
C GLY A 18 -15.61 -23.33 -11.85
N GLN A 19 -15.48 -22.99 -13.13
CA GLN A 19 -14.98 -23.91 -14.16
C GLN A 19 -13.64 -24.54 -13.72
N ASN A 20 -13.60 -25.88 -13.67
CA ASN A 20 -12.40 -26.62 -13.30
C ASN A 20 -11.30 -26.42 -14.35
N ILE A 21 -10.10 -26.07 -13.90
CA ILE A 21 -8.90 -25.95 -14.75
C ILE A 21 -8.14 -27.27 -14.77
N ILE A 22 -7.91 -27.85 -13.59
CA ILE A 22 -7.26 -29.15 -13.41
C ILE A 22 -7.70 -29.79 -12.09
N GLN A 23 -7.64 -31.12 -12.03
CA GLN A 23 -7.89 -31.90 -10.82
C GLN A 23 -6.69 -32.80 -10.52
N SER A 24 -6.41 -32.99 -9.22
CA SER A 24 -5.33 -33.87 -8.75
C SER A 24 -5.65 -34.31 -7.32
N GLN A 25 -5.44 -35.59 -7.01
CA GLN A 25 -5.60 -36.16 -5.65
C GLN A 25 -6.95 -35.81 -4.97
N GLY A 26 -8.04 -35.75 -5.74
CA GLY A 26 -9.38 -35.41 -5.21
C GLY A 26 -9.63 -33.92 -4.98
N HIS A 27 -8.68 -33.04 -5.29
CA HIS A 27 -8.82 -31.59 -5.24
C HIS A 27 -8.91 -30.98 -6.64
N ALA A 28 -9.41 -29.75 -6.72
CA ALA A 28 -9.53 -28.99 -7.97
C ALA A 28 -8.91 -27.59 -7.86
N LEU A 29 -8.22 -27.18 -8.92
CA LEU A 29 -7.90 -25.79 -9.21
C LEU A 29 -8.98 -25.25 -10.15
N THR A 30 -9.61 -24.14 -9.77
CA THR A 30 -10.75 -23.54 -10.50
C THR A 30 -10.40 -22.16 -11.06
N GLU A 31 -11.21 -21.66 -11.99
CA GLU A 31 -11.11 -20.28 -12.47
C GLU A 31 -11.26 -19.23 -11.36
N ASP A 32 -12.03 -19.52 -10.32
CA ASP A 32 -12.22 -18.58 -9.22
C ASP A 32 -10.97 -18.48 -8.34
N ASP A 33 -10.17 -19.54 -8.24
CA ASP A 33 -8.87 -19.49 -7.56
C ASP A 33 -7.87 -18.62 -8.35
N ILE A 34 -7.93 -18.63 -9.69
CA ILE A 34 -7.13 -17.73 -10.53
C ILE A 34 -7.58 -16.27 -10.35
N LYS A 35 -8.90 -16.01 -10.34
CA LYS A 35 -9.43 -14.66 -10.08
C LYS A 35 -9.04 -14.15 -8.70
N LEU A 36 -9.05 -15.02 -7.68
CA LEU A 36 -8.59 -14.67 -6.34
C LEU A 36 -7.13 -14.21 -6.36
N ALA A 37 -6.25 -14.95 -7.05
CA ALA A 37 -4.86 -14.55 -7.21
C ALA A 37 -4.72 -13.20 -7.92
N HIS A 38 -5.54 -12.93 -8.94
CA HIS A 38 -5.57 -11.62 -9.60
C HIS A 38 -5.99 -10.49 -8.62
N SER A 39 -7.04 -10.71 -7.82
CA SER A 39 -7.50 -9.74 -6.80
C SER A 39 -6.39 -9.47 -5.78
N MET A 40 -5.69 -10.51 -5.34
CA MET A 40 -4.60 -10.38 -4.37
C MET A 40 -3.39 -9.64 -4.96
N VAL A 41 -2.99 -9.90 -6.21
CA VAL A 41 -1.97 -9.10 -6.91
C VAL A 41 -2.41 -7.64 -7.01
N THR A 42 -3.67 -7.41 -7.38
CA THR A 42 -4.24 -6.06 -7.48
C THR A 42 -4.15 -5.33 -6.14
N PHE A 43 -4.42 -6.04 -5.03
CA PHE A 43 -4.30 -5.52 -3.68
C PHE A 43 -2.89 -5.17 -3.24
N LEU A 44 -2.01 -6.15 -3.30
CA LEU A 44 -0.69 -6.01 -2.71
C LEU A 44 0.24 -5.19 -3.61
N ALA A 45 0.09 -5.27 -4.94
CA ALA A 45 0.89 -4.50 -5.89
C ALA A 45 0.28 -3.17 -6.32
N ASP A 46 -0.92 -2.83 -5.83
CA ASP A 46 -1.66 -1.62 -6.18
C ASP A 46 -1.88 -1.42 -7.70
N GLY A 47 -2.31 -2.49 -8.38
CA GLY A 47 -2.58 -2.45 -9.81
C GLY A 47 -2.90 -3.82 -10.40
N ALA A 48 -3.85 -3.85 -11.33
CA ALA A 48 -4.29 -5.09 -11.97
C ALA A 48 -3.14 -5.80 -12.70
N PRO A 49 -3.12 -7.15 -12.72
CA PRO A 49 -2.17 -7.89 -13.54
C PRO A 49 -2.43 -7.64 -15.03
N THR A 50 -1.36 -7.45 -15.79
CA THR A 50 -1.38 -7.44 -17.26
C THR A 50 -1.72 -8.82 -17.81
N GLU A 51 -2.11 -8.93 -19.08
CA GLU A 51 -2.41 -10.24 -19.69
C GLU A 51 -1.23 -11.23 -19.59
N ALA A 52 0.01 -10.76 -19.79
CA ALA A 52 1.20 -11.59 -19.62
C ALA A 52 1.37 -12.09 -18.17
N GLU A 53 1.06 -11.24 -17.19
CA GLU A 53 1.10 -11.62 -15.77
C GLU A 53 -0.03 -12.58 -15.42
N LYS A 54 -1.24 -12.41 -15.96
CA LYS A 54 -2.36 -13.36 -15.77
C LYS A 54 -2.01 -14.75 -16.31
N LEU A 55 -1.37 -14.83 -17.49
CA LEU A 55 -0.87 -16.09 -18.04
C LEU A 55 0.21 -16.71 -17.15
N THR A 56 1.12 -15.90 -16.63
CA THR A 56 2.17 -16.33 -15.69
C THR A 56 1.57 -16.90 -14.41
N LEU A 57 0.60 -16.20 -13.80
CA LEU A 57 -0.11 -16.65 -12.61
C LEU A 57 -0.82 -17.97 -12.85
N ARG A 58 -1.59 -18.08 -13.95
CA ARG A 58 -2.29 -19.33 -14.29
C ARG A 58 -1.33 -20.52 -14.43
N ALA A 59 -0.23 -20.34 -15.15
CA ALA A 59 0.75 -21.41 -15.34
C ALA A 59 1.45 -21.80 -14.03
N GLY A 60 1.87 -20.81 -13.23
CA GLY A 60 2.53 -21.04 -11.95
C GLY A 60 1.62 -21.69 -10.92
N LEU A 61 0.37 -21.22 -10.77
CA LEU A 61 -0.60 -21.80 -9.84
C LEU A 61 -0.94 -23.24 -10.22
N LYS A 62 -1.02 -23.56 -11.51
CA LYS A 62 -1.16 -24.95 -11.97
C LYS A 62 0.02 -25.81 -11.52
N LYS A 63 1.25 -25.31 -11.64
CA LYS A 63 2.47 -26.02 -11.21
C LYS A 63 2.49 -26.23 -9.70
N GLU A 64 2.19 -25.19 -8.92
CA GLU A 64 2.14 -25.24 -7.46
C GLU A 64 1.05 -26.19 -6.96
N PHE A 65 -0.16 -26.11 -7.54
CA PHE A 65 -1.25 -27.03 -7.23
C PHE A 65 -0.86 -28.49 -7.51
N MET A 66 -0.20 -28.78 -8.63
CA MET A 66 0.22 -30.14 -8.95
C MET A 66 1.33 -30.67 -8.04
N ALA A 67 2.11 -29.80 -7.39
CA ALA A 67 3.16 -30.19 -6.46
C ALA A 67 2.60 -30.57 -5.07
N GLY A 68 1.47 -29.98 -4.66
CA GLY A 68 0.81 -30.26 -3.38
C GLY A 68 -0.66 -29.83 -3.38
N PRO A 69 -1.59 -30.64 -3.91
CA PRO A 69 -2.98 -30.22 -4.09
C PRO A 69 -3.70 -29.88 -2.77
N ALA A 70 -3.47 -30.65 -1.71
CA ALA A 70 -4.13 -30.46 -0.42
C ALA A 70 -3.63 -29.19 0.29
N GLU A 71 -2.32 -28.99 0.35
CA GLU A 71 -1.68 -27.80 0.93
C GLU A 71 -2.09 -26.54 0.17
N PHE A 72 -2.09 -26.61 -1.17
CA PHE A 72 -2.54 -25.51 -2.02
C PHE A 72 -3.99 -25.13 -1.71
N ARG A 73 -4.88 -26.12 -1.53
CA ARG A 73 -6.28 -25.84 -1.19
C ARG A 73 -6.45 -25.16 0.16
N SER A 74 -5.72 -25.61 1.19
CA SER A 74 -5.73 -24.96 2.50
C SER A 74 -5.33 -23.48 2.38
N GLY A 75 -4.23 -23.21 1.67
CA GLY A 75 -3.76 -21.84 1.45
C GLY A 75 -4.77 -20.98 0.68
N VAL A 76 -5.43 -21.53 -0.34
CA VAL A 76 -6.49 -20.82 -1.08
C VAL A 76 -7.65 -20.45 -0.17
N ASP A 77 -8.09 -21.33 0.71
CA ASP A 77 -9.24 -21.07 1.59
C ASP A 77 -8.90 -20.03 2.68
N GLU A 78 -7.65 -20.03 3.18
CA GLU A 78 -7.11 -18.97 4.04
C GLU A 78 -7.09 -17.62 3.32
N VAL A 79 -6.59 -17.56 2.08
CA VAL A 79 -6.58 -16.34 1.27
C VAL A 79 -8.00 -15.85 0.97
N LYS A 80 -8.96 -16.75 0.70
CA LYS A 80 -10.38 -16.38 0.52
C LYS A 80 -10.94 -15.70 1.75
N THR A 81 -10.70 -16.28 2.92
CA THR A 81 -11.14 -15.74 4.21
C THR A 81 -10.52 -14.37 4.45
N PHE A 82 -9.21 -14.26 4.27
CA PHE A 82 -8.49 -13.01 4.39
C PHE A 82 -9.06 -11.93 3.46
N MET A 83 -9.22 -12.21 2.16
CA MET A 83 -9.76 -11.24 1.20
C MET A 83 -11.21 -10.86 1.50
N ALA A 84 -12.01 -11.77 2.06
CA ALA A 84 -13.36 -11.46 2.52
C ALA A 84 -13.35 -10.50 3.72
N GLU A 85 -12.43 -10.67 4.68
CA GLU A 85 -12.27 -9.73 5.80
C GLU A 85 -11.75 -8.37 5.33
N ILE A 86 -10.77 -8.33 4.42
CA ILE A 86 -10.27 -7.08 3.82
C ILE A 86 -11.41 -6.27 3.22
N ARG A 87 -12.32 -6.91 2.48
CA ARG A 87 -13.47 -6.25 1.84
C ARG A 87 -14.48 -5.66 2.83
N LYS A 88 -14.44 -6.04 4.11
CA LYS A 88 -15.28 -5.43 5.15
C LYS A 88 -14.68 -4.15 5.71
N LEU A 89 -13.37 -3.96 5.58
CA LEU A 89 -12.68 -2.75 6.03
C LEU A 89 -13.02 -1.61 5.06
N LYS A 90 -13.63 -0.53 5.57
CA LYS A 90 -13.96 0.66 4.77
C LYS A 90 -12.95 1.78 4.96
N GLU A 91 -12.43 1.89 6.19
CA GLU A 91 -11.48 2.92 6.58
C GLU A 91 -10.13 2.71 5.86
N PRO A 92 -9.62 3.71 5.13
CA PRO A 92 -8.37 3.61 4.37
C PRO A 92 -7.18 3.25 5.23
N GLN A 93 -7.12 3.74 6.47
CA GLN A 93 -6.01 3.46 7.38
C GLN A 93 -5.99 1.98 7.78
N GLN A 94 -7.15 1.39 8.07
CA GLN A 94 -7.26 -0.03 8.40
C GLN A 94 -6.85 -0.90 7.20
N LEU A 95 -7.29 -0.53 5.99
CA LEU A 95 -6.89 -1.21 4.76
C LEU A 95 -5.39 -1.09 4.48
N ALA A 96 -4.82 0.09 4.71
CA ALA A 96 -3.40 0.34 4.53
C ALA A 96 -2.55 -0.49 5.49
N LEU A 97 -2.94 -0.56 6.77
CA LEU A 97 -2.31 -1.41 7.77
C LEU A 97 -2.40 -2.89 7.37
N ALA A 98 -3.57 -3.35 6.94
CA ALA A 98 -3.75 -4.74 6.54
C ALA A 98 -2.87 -5.09 5.33
N ARG A 99 -2.81 -4.21 4.31
CA ARG A 99 -1.91 -4.37 3.17
C ARG A 99 -0.44 -4.42 3.61
N MET A 100 -0.01 -3.46 4.43
CA MET A 100 1.37 -3.37 4.94
C MET A 100 1.76 -4.67 5.68
N THR A 101 0.92 -5.15 6.58
CA THR A 101 1.14 -6.40 7.33
C THR A 101 1.32 -7.58 6.39
N VAL A 102 0.47 -7.71 5.37
CA VAL A 102 0.50 -8.85 4.45
C VAL A 102 1.70 -8.81 3.51
N VAL A 103 2.01 -7.64 2.94
CA VAL A 103 3.22 -7.45 2.12
C VAL A 103 4.47 -7.80 2.93
N THR A 104 4.54 -7.30 4.16
CA THR A 104 5.67 -7.55 5.05
C THR A 104 5.79 -9.04 5.39
N LEU A 105 4.70 -9.67 5.81
CA LEU A 105 4.69 -11.09 6.16
C LEU A 105 5.20 -11.95 5.01
N PHE A 106 4.67 -11.74 3.80
CA PHE A 106 5.12 -12.52 2.65
C PHE A 106 6.58 -12.27 2.29
N TYR A 107 7.04 -11.01 2.38
CA TYR A 107 8.44 -10.72 2.11
C TYR A 107 9.36 -11.36 3.15
N GLY A 108 9.02 -11.26 4.43
CA GLY A 108 9.77 -11.92 5.51
C GLY A 108 9.84 -13.45 5.34
N LEU A 109 8.77 -14.07 4.84
CA LEU A 109 8.74 -15.51 4.55
C LEU A 109 9.57 -15.90 3.32
N THR A 110 9.68 -15.03 2.32
CA THR A 110 10.23 -15.39 1.00
C THR A 110 11.59 -14.78 0.67
N LYS A 111 12.06 -13.78 1.42
CA LYS A 111 13.30 -13.03 1.12
C LYS A 111 14.55 -13.92 1.03
N ASP A 112 14.58 -15.02 1.78
CA ASP A 112 15.72 -15.95 1.86
C ASP A 112 15.46 -17.27 1.10
N MET A 113 14.32 -17.40 0.41
CA MET A 113 14.01 -18.56 -0.42
C MET A 113 14.77 -18.52 -1.74
N ASN A 114 15.08 -19.68 -2.32
CA ASN A 114 15.53 -19.73 -3.71
C ASN A 114 14.41 -19.25 -4.62
N ASP A 115 14.74 -18.60 -5.75
CA ASP A 115 13.73 -18.12 -6.69
C ASP A 115 12.77 -19.25 -7.11
N SER A 116 13.24 -20.49 -7.31
CA SER A 116 12.37 -21.62 -7.67
C SER A 116 11.26 -21.93 -6.67
N ASP A 117 11.46 -21.54 -5.41
CA ASP A 117 10.62 -21.90 -4.27
C ASP A 117 9.68 -20.76 -3.87
N VAL A 118 9.93 -19.54 -4.36
CA VAL A 118 9.04 -18.39 -4.15
C VAL A 118 7.71 -18.61 -4.90
N PRO A 119 6.55 -18.49 -4.23
CA PRO A 119 5.26 -18.62 -4.88
C PRO A 119 5.08 -17.64 -6.05
N VAL A 120 4.50 -18.08 -7.16
CA VAL A 120 4.33 -17.30 -8.40
C VAL A 120 3.62 -15.98 -8.16
N ILE A 121 2.65 -15.97 -7.24
CA ILE A 121 1.93 -14.76 -6.88
C ILE A 121 2.85 -13.71 -6.27
N MET A 122 3.79 -14.12 -5.42
CA MET A 122 4.77 -13.23 -4.80
C MET A 122 5.78 -12.72 -5.82
N LYS A 123 6.23 -13.58 -6.75
CA LYS A 123 7.07 -13.14 -7.87
C LYS A 123 6.43 -12.02 -8.69
N VAL A 124 5.14 -12.17 -9.01
CA VAL A 124 4.40 -11.15 -9.76
C VAL A 124 4.24 -9.87 -8.94
N ILE A 125 3.92 -9.98 -7.65
CA ILE A 125 3.80 -8.82 -6.75
C ILE A 125 5.13 -8.07 -6.67
N TYR A 126 6.25 -8.74 -6.38
CA TYR A 126 7.56 -8.09 -6.23
C TYR A 126 8.09 -7.52 -7.54
N LYS A 127 7.73 -8.11 -8.68
CA LYS A 127 8.04 -7.53 -10.00
C LYS A 127 7.28 -6.22 -10.23
N LYS A 128 5.99 -6.16 -9.89
CA LYS A 128 5.16 -4.96 -10.09
C LYS A 128 5.45 -3.88 -9.06
N ASN A 129 5.71 -4.29 -7.82
CA ASN A 129 5.93 -3.41 -6.69
C ASN A 129 7.10 -3.91 -5.83
N PRO A 130 8.34 -3.61 -6.23
CA PRO A 130 9.53 -4.07 -5.54
C PRO A 130 9.59 -3.59 -4.09
N ILE A 131 10.12 -4.44 -3.20
CA ILE A 131 10.48 -4.05 -1.84
C ILE A 131 11.81 -3.30 -1.91
N LEU A 132 11.85 -2.08 -1.36
CA LEU A 132 13.02 -1.21 -1.32
C LEU A 132 13.82 -1.37 -0.03
N ALA A 133 13.12 -1.60 1.08
CA ALA A 133 13.72 -1.80 2.39
C ALA A 133 12.80 -2.65 3.26
N TYR A 134 13.37 -3.38 4.21
CA TYR A 134 12.63 -4.23 5.15
C TYR A 134 13.23 -4.12 6.55
N ASP A 135 12.42 -3.62 7.48
CA ASP A 135 12.75 -3.60 8.91
C ASP A 135 12.23 -4.88 9.55
N GLU A 136 13.15 -5.82 9.77
CA GLU A 136 12.85 -7.12 10.38
C GLU A 136 12.49 -7.00 11.87
N ALA A 137 13.03 -6.01 12.59
CA ALA A 137 12.73 -5.83 14.01
C ALA A 137 11.29 -5.40 14.24
N ASN A 138 10.78 -4.52 13.36
CA ASN A 138 9.41 -4.00 13.46
C ASN A 138 8.43 -4.67 12.50
N GLN A 139 8.89 -5.57 11.64
CA GLN A 139 8.10 -6.21 10.60
C GLN A 139 7.38 -5.16 9.72
N ILE A 140 8.16 -4.27 9.09
CA ILE A 140 7.63 -3.28 8.14
C ILE A 140 8.49 -3.23 6.87
N ALA A 141 7.88 -3.55 5.73
CA ALA A 141 8.49 -3.40 4.41
C ALA A 141 8.06 -2.09 3.73
N LEU A 142 9.02 -1.40 3.12
CA LEU A 142 8.77 -0.26 2.24
C LEU A 142 8.77 -0.76 0.79
N THR A 143 7.65 -0.58 0.07
CA THR A 143 7.60 -0.87 -1.36
C THR A 143 7.85 0.38 -2.22
N LYS A 144 8.19 0.20 -3.49
CA LYS A 144 8.35 1.31 -4.44
C LYS A 144 7.09 2.16 -4.55
N LYS A 145 5.93 1.51 -4.57
CA LYS A 145 4.63 2.19 -4.65
C LYS A 145 4.30 3.00 -3.40
N ASP A 146 4.69 2.49 -2.24
CA ASP A 146 4.53 3.21 -0.97
C ASP A 146 5.34 4.51 -1.03
N LEU A 147 6.63 4.41 -1.36
CA LEU A 147 7.51 5.56 -1.49
C LEU A 147 7.01 6.58 -2.52
N ASP A 148 6.59 6.12 -3.71
CA ASP A 148 6.07 7.01 -4.76
C ASP A 148 4.85 7.79 -4.31
N ASN A 149 3.94 7.12 -3.61
CA ASN A 149 2.74 7.78 -3.09
C ASN A 149 3.04 8.69 -1.89
N SER A 150 4.04 8.37 -1.07
CA SER A 150 4.56 9.29 -0.06
C SER A 150 5.15 10.55 -0.68
N MET A 151 5.90 10.44 -1.80
CA MET A 151 6.44 11.62 -2.50
C MET A 151 5.32 12.47 -3.08
N ARG A 152 4.26 11.84 -3.61
CA ARG A 152 3.06 12.55 -4.07
C ARG A 152 2.33 13.27 -2.94
N PHE A 153 2.26 12.67 -1.76
CA PHE A 153 1.70 13.33 -0.57
C PHE A 153 2.51 14.57 -0.18
N LEU A 154 3.84 14.49 -0.30
CA LEU A 154 4.69 15.65 -0.04
C LEU A 154 4.45 16.78 -1.05
N TRP A 155 4.34 16.47 -2.34
CA TRP A 155 3.96 17.48 -3.33
C TRP A 155 2.64 18.14 -2.98
N PHE A 156 1.65 17.31 -2.69
CA PHE A 156 0.32 17.76 -2.32
C PHE A 156 0.35 18.72 -1.13
N SER A 157 1.01 18.33 -0.04
CA SER A 157 1.09 19.15 1.19
C SER A 157 1.86 20.46 0.99
N ASN A 158 2.68 20.55 -0.06
CA ASN A 158 3.35 21.78 -0.48
C ASN A 158 2.54 22.60 -1.51
N GLY A 159 1.30 22.23 -1.80
CA GLY A 159 0.46 22.89 -2.80
C GLY A 159 0.91 22.63 -4.24
N VAL A 160 1.77 21.64 -4.47
CA VAL A 160 2.21 21.22 -5.81
C VAL A 160 1.36 20.03 -6.22
N TYR A 161 0.47 20.22 -7.19
CA TYR A 161 -0.35 19.12 -7.71
C TYR A 161 0.26 18.48 -8.97
N GLU A 162 0.80 19.32 -9.85
CA GLU A 162 1.48 18.90 -11.06
C GLU A 162 2.94 19.38 -11.03
N PRO A 163 3.89 18.52 -10.58
CA PRO A 163 5.28 18.91 -10.50
C PRO A 163 5.89 19.05 -11.91
N ASN A 164 6.71 20.08 -12.09
CA ASN A 164 7.54 20.23 -13.28
C ASN A 164 8.67 19.18 -13.32
N ALA A 165 9.40 19.10 -14.44
CA ALA A 165 10.44 18.09 -14.64
C ALA A 165 11.56 18.14 -13.57
N GLN A 166 11.95 19.33 -13.13
CA GLN A 166 12.97 19.47 -12.09
C GLN A 166 12.46 18.97 -10.73
N GLN A 167 11.23 19.35 -10.36
CA GLN A 167 10.59 18.87 -9.12
C GLN A 167 10.45 17.35 -9.09
N LYS A 168 10.17 16.71 -10.23
CA LYS A 168 10.18 15.24 -10.36
C LYS A 168 11.56 14.66 -10.07
N LYS A 169 12.61 15.22 -10.67
CA LYS A 169 14.00 14.80 -10.46
C LYS A 169 14.44 14.95 -9.00
N ASP A 170 14.13 16.08 -8.38
CA ASP A 170 14.46 16.34 -6.97
C ASP A 170 13.81 15.29 -6.06
N MET A 171 12.61 14.83 -6.43
CA MET A 171 11.86 13.87 -5.63
C MET A 171 12.30 12.44 -5.83
N ASP A 172 12.71 12.08 -7.04
CA ASP A 172 13.41 10.82 -7.26
C ASP A 172 14.71 10.76 -6.46
N ALA A 173 15.42 11.88 -6.31
CA ALA A 173 16.61 11.98 -5.48
C ALA A 173 16.26 11.84 -3.98
N LEU A 174 15.24 12.54 -3.48
CA LEU A 174 14.79 12.39 -2.09
C LEU A 174 14.30 10.96 -1.80
N GLY A 175 13.55 10.35 -2.71
CA GLY A 175 13.06 8.98 -2.56
C GLY A 175 14.20 7.98 -2.36
N LYS A 176 15.32 8.16 -3.08
CA LYS A 176 16.54 7.36 -2.86
C LYS A 176 17.09 7.56 -1.44
N VAL A 177 17.22 8.80 -0.98
CA VAL A 177 17.70 9.11 0.39
C VAL A 177 16.80 8.46 1.44
N ILE A 178 15.48 8.56 1.28
CA ILE A 178 14.51 7.94 2.20
C ILE A 178 14.67 6.42 2.22
N SER A 179 14.75 5.78 1.05
CA SER A 179 14.92 4.33 0.98
C SER A 179 16.22 3.86 1.62
N GLN A 180 17.32 4.62 1.47
CA GLN A 180 18.62 4.32 2.06
C GLN A 180 18.63 4.50 3.58
N ASN A 181 17.91 5.49 4.10
CA ASN A 181 17.85 5.79 5.53
C ASN A 181 16.65 5.13 6.23
N TYR A 182 15.84 4.35 5.51
CA TYR A 182 14.58 3.79 6.01
C TYR A 182 14.74 3.06 7.35
N LEU A 183 15.80 2.27 7.50
CA LEU A 183 16.02 1.50 8.75
C LEU A 183 16.31 2.37 9.97
N GLN A 184 16.83 3.59 9.76
CA GLN A 184 17.15 4.54 10.84
C GLN A 184 15.93 5.37 11.27
N MET A 185 14.85 5.34 10.49
CA MET A 185 13.62 6.05 10.80
C MET A 185 12.91 5.43 12.01
N SER A 186 12.10 6.24 12.68
CA SER A 186 11.18 5.77 13.72
C SER A 186 10.12 4.82 13.14
N VAL A 187 9.49 4.03 14.00
CA VAL A 187 8.42 3.10 13.59
C VAL A 187 7.24 3.86 12.97
N GLU A 188 6.87 5.01 13.53
CA GLU A 188 5.77 5.83 13.02
C GLU A 188 6.03 6.30 11.59
N GLU A 189 7.24 6.79 11.31
CA GLU A 189 7.63 7.24 9.96
C GLU A 189 7.62 6.08 8.96
N LYS A 190 8.11 4.91 9.37
CA LYS A 190 8.09 3.68 8.56
C LYS A 190 6.67 3.27 8.21
N GLN A 191 5.77 3.26 9.20
CA GLN A 191 4.35 2.94 8.99
C GLN A 191 3.67 3.94 8.06
N PHE A 192 3.89 5.23 8.26
CA PHE A 192 3.33 6.26 7.39
C PHE A 192 3.73 6.05 5.92
N LEU A 193 5.04 5.82 5.69
CA LEU A 193 5.55 5.53 4.35
C LEU A 193 4.85 4.30 3.78
N ALA A 194 4.89 3.17 4.47
CA ALA A 194 4.35 1.88 4.01
C ALA A 194 2.81 1.88 3.81
N MET A 195 2.08 2.79 4.46
CA MET A 195 0.63 2.95 4.29
C MET A 195 0.24 3.81 3.07
N SER A 196 1.20 4.56 2.51
CA SER A 196 0.93 5.59 1.50
C SER A 196 0.33 5.04 0.20
N ALA A 197 0.54 3.77 -0.14
CA ALA A 197 -0.06 3.17 -1.34
C ALA A 197 -1.58 3.09 -1.32
N ILE A 198 -2.20 3.06 -0.14
CA ILE A 198 -3.66 3.09 0.01
C ILE A 198 -4.15 4.50 0.30
N THR A 199 -3.48 5.22 1.20
CA THR A 199 -3.98 6.51 1.70
C THR A 199 -3.86 7.65 0.68
N MET A 200 -2.79 7.70 -0.11
CA MET A 200 -2.61 8.78 -1.09
C MET A 200 -3.63 8.72 -2.25
N PRO A 201 -3.95 7.55 -2.85
CA PRO A 201 -5.03 7.47 -3.84
C PRO A 201 -6.40 7.96 -3.32
N VAL A 202 -6.71 7.69 -2.05
CA VAL A 202 -7.94 8.19 -1.42
C VAL A 202 -7.94 9.71 -1.34
N LEU A 203 -6.83 10.29 -0.88
CA LEU A 203 -6.65 11.74 -0.85
C LEU A 203 -6.77 12.36 -2.26
N ASP A 204 -6.10 11.78 -3.26
CA ASP A 204 -6.11 12.27 -4.65
C ASP A 204 -7.52 12.24 -5.26
N TYR A 205 -8.27 11.15 -5.04
CA TYR A 205 -9.64 11.03 -5.51
C TYR A 205 -10.54 12.12 -4.93
N ASN A 206 -10.49 12.30 -3.61
CA ASN A 206 -11.32 13.29 -2.94
C ASN A 206 -10.94 14.71 -3.34
N TRP A 207 -9.65 15.03 -3.39
CA TRP A 207 -9.16 16.33 -3.82
C TRP A 207 -9.66 16.73 -5.21
N LYS A 208 -9.67 15.78 -6.16
CA LYS A 208 -10.19 16.00 -7.52
C LYS A 208 -11.67 16.40 -7.54
N LYS A 209 -12.46 15.97 -6.55
CA LYS A 209 -13.89 16.31 -6.43
C LYS A 209 -14.16 17.64 -5.74
N LEU A 210 -13.23 18.15 -4.94
CA LEU A 210 -13.39 19.44 -4.28
C LEU A 210 -13.35 20.58 -5.31
N SER A 211 -14.23 21.58 -5.11
CA SER A 211 -14.14 22.86 -5.81
C SER A 211 -12.87 23.61 -5.43
N GLN A 212 -12.45 24.59 -6.24
CA GLN A 212 -11.29 25.41 -5.93
C GLN A 212 -11.41 26.14 -4.56
N ALA A 213 -12.62 26.60 -4.21
CA ALA A 213 -12.88 27.24 -2.92
C ALA A 213 -12.67 26.26 -1.76
N GLN A 214 -13.21 25.03 -1.86
CA GLN A 214 -13.01 23.98 -0.86
C GLN A 214 -11.55 23.57 -0.73
N ARG A 215 -10.82 23.45 -1.85
CA ARG A 215 -9.38 23.17 -1.85
C ARG A 215 -8.58 24.24 -1.10
N ASN A 216 -8.88 25.52 -1.37
CA ASN A 216 -8.23 26.63 -0.68
C ASN A 216 -8.54 26.60 0.83
N GLN A 217 -9.79 26.36 1.21
CA GLN A 217 -10.20 26.23 2.61
C GLN A 217 -9.48 25.07 3.30
N LEU A 218 -9.40 23.90 2.66
CA LEU A 218 -8.72 22.72 3.20
C LEU A 218 -7.24 23.01 3.45
N MET A 219 -6.54 23.60 2.47
CA MET A 219 -5.12 23.93 2.61
C MET A 219 -4.88 25.00 3.67
N ASN A 220 -5.77 25.98 3.82
CA ASN A 220 -5.68 26.98 4.87
C ASN A 220 -5.81 26.33 6.26
N ASN A 221 -6.81 25.45 6.44
CA ASN A 221 -7.01 24.72 7.70
C ASN A 221 -5.81 23.82 8.02
N TYR A 222 -5.31 23.09 7.02
CA TYR A 222 -4.12 22.25 7.16
C TYR A 222 -2.90 23.07 7.60
N ASN A 223 -2.63 24.19 6.92
CA ASN A 223 -1.50 25.05 7.25
C ASN A 223 -1.61 25.66 8.66
N GLN A 224 -2.81 26.07 9.08
CA GLN A 224 -3.04 26.59 10.44
C GLN A 224 -2.81 25.52 11.51
N ASN A 225 -3.32 24.31 11.30
CA ASN A 225 -3.13 23.17 12.21
C ASN A 225 -1.64 22.80 12.32
N TYR A 226 -0.94 22.70 11.18
CA TYR A 226 0.48 22.41 11.13
C TYR A 226 1.32 23.47 11.87
N GLN A 227 1.05 24.76 11.63
CA GLN A 227 1.74 25.85 12.33
C GLN A 227 1.58 25.76 13.85
N THR A 228 0.36 25.49 14.31
CA THR A 228 0.05 25.32 15.73
C THR A 228 0.79 24.13 16.33
N GLN A 229 0.83 23.00 15.61
CA GLN A 229 1.53 21.80 16.07
C GLN A 229 3.05 22.05 16.20
N MET A 230 3.67 22.68 15.21
CA MET A 230 5.11 22.99 15.24
C MET A 230 5.46 23.95 16.39
N GLN A 231 4.62 24.97 16.62
CA GLN A 231 4.76 25.89 17.76
C GLN A 231 4.71 25.16 19.11
N ASN A 232 3.75 24.25 19.27
CA ASN A 232 3.58 23.47 20.51
C ASN A 232 4.74 22.51 20.77
N GLN A 233 5.45 22.07 19.73
CA GLN A 233 6.63 21.21 19.85
C GLN A 233 7.94 22.01 20.03
N GLY A 234 7.86 23.34 20.18
CA GLY A 234 9.04 24.20 20.27
C GLY A 234 9.88 24.23 18.99
N GLN A 235 9.31 23.78 17.86
CA GLN A 235 10.00 23.73 16.58
C GLN A 235 9.72 24.99 15.77
N VAL A 236 10.74 25.49 15.08
CA VAL A 236 10.58 26.63 14.17
C VAL A 236 9.68 26.19 13.01
N VAL A 237 8.58 26.90 12.80
CA VAL A 237 7.67 26.70 11.67
C VAL A 237 8.47 26.78 10.37
N ALA A 238 8.67 25.64 9.70
CA ALA A 238 9.35 25.60 8.42
C ALA A 238 8.51 26.37 7.38
N LYS A 239 9.10 27.39 6.75
CA LYS A 239 8.50 28.07 5.59
C LYS A 239 8.11 27.03 4.51
N PRO A 240 7.06 27.27 3.70
CA PRO A 240 6.76 26.44 2.53
C PRO A 240 8.04 26.29 1.70
N ILE A 241 8.41 25.06 1.35
CA ILE A 241 9.76 24.72 0.87
C ILE A 241 9.95 25.34 -0.51
N PRO A 242 10.74 26.43 -0.66
CA PRO A 242 10.97 27.04 -1.96
C PRO A 242 12.12 26.26 -2.59
N SER A 243 11.79 25.37 -3.52
CA SER A 243 12.72 24.59 -4.36
C SER A 243 13.58 23.53 -3.63
N TRP A 244 13.27 22.27 -3.88
CA TRP A 244 14.06 21.10 -3.46
C TRP A 244 15.38 20.95 -4.25
N GLY A 245 15.62 21.81 -5.24
CA GLY A 245 16.69 21.63 -6.23
C GLY A 245 17.93 22.51 -6.07
N GLN A 246 18.00 23.41 -5.07
CA GLN A 246 19.12 24.37 -4.95
C GLN A 246 20.07 24.16 -3.77
N ASN A 247 19.72 23.38 -2.75
CA ASN A 247 20.62 23.11 -1.64
C ASN A 247 20.83 21.61 -1.45
N GLN A 248 22.09 21.16 -1.53
CA GLN A 248 22.54 19.78 -1.34
C GLN A 248 22.36 19.26 0.11
N ASN A 249 21.64 19.98 0.98
CA ASN A 249 21.50 19.63 2.38
C ASN A 249 20.26 18.74 2.59
N LEU A 250 20.37 17.53 2.03
CA LEU A 250 19.31 16.51 2.01
C LEU A 250 18.85 16.10 3.42
N ASP A 251 19.68 16.26 4.44
CA ASP A 251 19.33 15.92 5.84
C ASP A 251 18.27 16.86 6.42
N GLY A 252 18.41 18.17 6.21
CA GLY A 252 17.45 19.16 6.68
C GLY A 252 16.10 19.06 5.97
N ASP A 253 16.13 18.65 4.70
CA ASP A 253 14.91 18.48 3.91
C ASP A 253 14.24 17.13 4.16
N THR A 254 15.00 16.08 4.50
CA THR A 254 14.47 14.81 5.02
C THR A 254 13.78 15.03 6.37
N TYR A 255 14.34 15.84 7.27
CA TYR A 255 13.69 16.18 8.53
C TYR A 255 12.37 16.95 8.32
N LYS A 256 12.36 17.95 7.43
CA LYS A 256 11.13 18.67 7.06
C LYS A 256 10.09 17.73 6.46
N PHE A 257 10.51 16.81 5.61
CA PHE A 257 9.65 15.77 5.07
C PHE A 257 9.00 14.96 6.18
N LEU A 258 9.78 14.38 7.09
CA LEU A 258 9.27 13.54 8.18
C LEU A 258 8.31 14.32 9.11
N SER A 259 8.65 15.57 9.45
CA SER A 259 7.78 16.43 10.26
C SER A 259 6.41 16.72 9.61
N ARG A 260 6.34 16.73 8.28
CA ARG A 260 5.09 16.95 7.52
C ARG A 260 4.34 15.65 7.25
N MET A 261 5.07 14.55 7.16
CA MET A 261 4.59 13.19 6.94
C MET A 261 4.11 12.51 8.23
N SER A 262 3.57 13.25 9.20
CA SER A 262 2.98 12.61 10.38
C SER A 262 1.63 12.01 10.03
N MET A 263 1.28 10.88 10.66
CA MET A 263 -0.05 10.29 10.53
C MET A 263 -1.14 11.28 10.94
N GLN A 264 -0.87 12.12 11.94
CA GLN A 264 -1.76 13.18 12.40
C GLN A 264 -2.08 14.21 11.30
N ASN A 265 -1.07 14.62 10.52
CA ASN A 265 -1.27 15.55 9.41
C ASN A 265 -2.16 14.94 8.32
N HIS A 266 -1.91 13.68 7.97
CA HIS A 266 -2.74 12.96 7.00
C HIS A 266 -4.19 12.80 7.51
N LEU A 267 -4.38 12.41 8.76
CA LEU A 267 -5.71 12.30 9.39
C LEU A 267 -6.44 13.65 9.40
N SER A 268 -5.77 14.75 9.74
CA SER A 268 -6.38 16.08 9.71
C SER A 268 -6.87 16.46 8.31
N MET A 269 -6.14 16.05 7.26
CA MET A 269 -6.56 16.31 5.88
C MET A 269 -7.75 15.44 5.46
N MET A 270 -7.74 14.16 5.83
CA MET A 270 -8.85 13.25 5.56
C MET A 270 -10.13 13.70 6.26
N ASN A 271 -10.06 14.05 7.55
CA ASN A 271 -11.20 14.60 8.30
C ASN A 271 -11.72 15.90 7.66
N GLY A 272 -10.82 16.76 7.20
CA GLY A 272 -11.19 17.98 6.47
C GLY A 272 -11.94 17.68 5.17
N ILE A 273 -11.49 16.66 4.42
CA ILE A 273 -12.15 16.20 3.19
C ILE A 273 -13.53 15.63 3.46
N GLU A 274 -13.66 14.76 4.47
CA GLU A 274 -14.94 14.17 4.88
C GLU A 274 -15.95 15.26 5.26
N SER A 275 -15.51 16.28 6.02
CA SER A 275 -16.34 17.43 6.39
C SER A 275 -16.87 18.23 5.19
N MET A 276 -16.20 18.13 4.04
CA MET A 276 -16.58 18.79 2.78
C MET A 276 -17.41 17.89 1.85
N GLY A 277 -17.84 16.72 2.32
CA GLY A 277 -18.62 15.74 1.54
C GLY A 277 -17.78 14.78 0.72
N GLY A 278 -16.48 14.66 1.02
CA GLY A 278 -15.62 13.60 0.49
C GLY A 278 -16.02 12.22 1.03
N SER A 279 -15.49 11.17 0.39
CA SER A 279 -15.68 9.78 0.81
C SER A 279 -14.41 9.22 1.43
N ASP A 280 -14.56 8.58 2.57
CA ASP A 280 -13.54 7.78 3.24
C ASP A 280 -13.57 6.31 2.77
N ASP A 281 -14.67 5.84 2.20
CA ASP A 281 -14.81 4.46 1.71
C ASP A 281 -13.91 4.17 0.49
N TYR A 282 -12.79 3.49 0.75
CA TYR A 282 -11.81 3.08 -0.27
C TYR A 282 -12.43 2.31 -1.44
N TRP A 283 -13.44 1.48 -1.20
CA TRP A 283 -14.04 0.65 -2.24
C TRP A 283 -14.86 1.46 -3.25
N THR A 284 -15.42 2.60 -2.81
CA THR A 284 -16.08 3.53 -3.73
C THR A 284 -15.09 4.28 -4.63
N ILE A 285 -13.84 4.38 -4.19
CA ILE A 285 -12.76 5.12 -4.85
C ILE A 285 -12.07 4.24 -5.91
N ARG A 286 -12.01 2.93 -5.65
CA ARG A 286 -11.49 1.93 -6.60
C ARG A 286 -12.57 0.94 -7.03
N PRO A 287 -13.58 1.39 -7.80
CA PRO A 287 -14.58 0.50 -8.35
C PRO A 287 -13.91 -0.45 -9.35
N GLY A 288 -13.98 -1.76 -9.11
CA GLY A 288 -13.37 -2.79 -9.97
C GLY A 288 -12.53 -3.85 -9.26
N TRP A 289 -12.67 -3.96 -7.94
CA TRP A 289 -12.05 -4.99 -7.09
C TRP A 289 -13.06 -5.99 -6.54
#